data_AF-A0A2H0V8F7-F1
#
_entry.id   AF-A0A2H0V8F7-F1
#
_cell.length_a   1.000
_cell.length_b   1.000
_cell.length_c   1.000
_cell.angle_alpha   90.00
_cell.angle_beta   90.00
_cell.angle_gamma   90.00
#
_symmetry.space_group_name_H-M   'P 1'
#
loop_
_entity.id
_entity.type
_entity.pdbx_description
1 polymer ?
#
loop_
_entity_poly.entity_id
_entity_poly.type
_entity_poly.pdbx_seq_one_letter_code
_entity_poly.pdbx_strand_id
1 'polypeptide(L)'
;MLIILYFLEDSTCLVEVIASAKSWWQNFKYSRAFFKDDDIFLYLDNQELTTSLKTKQDARSAWNGNELKGLEKTVLVVACLKQGNHVIKLKSNQSPYLKSISVSQVEEKDKIVYIPTDNNPAQRSQGRPWLSYIVLDLFITKLSITAKTNKNRKDDDDLKLIVNGKIQKNENFKSHRDWYWCGKVLKGKDKIFSKDINYKTKQYNFDLYSDETPRLSRIEIGIRESKRIPTVDDPLWTGDFRDNTEEIILARAIFGEGRSLPDEGKIAIAWSIKNRVEDNRWTNNYHDVILQKSQFSAFRESDKNWEYVKNPFYDINPKQLAAWKKCYEIAGQVISGEIKDQTGGINHYFSDYIDYPSWTKSKNAQFIMKIDNTLFYNLKKVSNGGFIKIKYLIILLLLLTLISIGYVLVKNVFFIKDSQATYNNETEEKFYHLYINPQTNEIEKIVFQEDGSIIGVKQITSDGYLKSHLRLFANDGPTFGYYQHLHKSNEDFDDNNDEERVRYYNNYVVLMIDRNDGLGPFAVYKGDVHTSSWEWEDNKHVKVYLGCGTHCLYYYIINIDDLRIKEEGHVYTDNETSI
;
A
#
# COMPACT_ATOMS: atom_id res chain seq x y z
N MET A 1 13.99 35.04 -1.15
CA MET A 1 14.65 34.81 -2.46
C MET A 1 13.81 33.84 -3.27
N LEU A 2 13.74 34.03 -4.60
CA LEU A 2 13.04 33.17 -5.55
C LEU A 2 14.02 32.76 -6.65
N ILE A 3 14.08 31.48 -6.97
CA ILE A 3 14.81 30.94 -8.12
C ILE A 3 13.80 30.18 -8.97
N ILE A 4 13.76 30.51 -10.26
CA ILE A 4 12.94 29.81 -11.25
C ILE A 4 13.88 28.89 -12.02
N LEU A 5 13.55 27.61 -12.02
CA LEU A 5 14.21 26.58 -12.81
C LEU A 5 13.29 26.23 -13.97
N TYR A 6 13.88 26.01 -15.15
CA TYR A 6 13.16 25.52 -16.32
C TYR A 6 13.82 24.25 -16.82
N PHE A 7 13.06 23.16 -16.86
CA PHE A 7 13.52 21.86 -17.33
C PHE A 7 12.91 21.54 -18.69
N LEU A 8 13.75 21.09 -19.62
CA LEU A 8 13.34 20.70 -20.98
C LEU A 8 12.72 19.29 -21.03
N GLU A 9 12.99 18.47 -20.03
CA GLU A 9 12.52 17.11 -19.86
C GLU A 9 12.45 16.76 -18.37
N ASP A 10 11.70 15.71 -18.03
CA ASP A 10 11.65 15.19 -16.66
C ASP A 10 13.07 14.83 -16.19
N SER A 11 13.50 15.44 -15.08
CA SER A 11 14.89 15.39 -14.63
C SER A 11 14.97 15.21 -13.12
N THR A 12 15.79 14.27 -12.67
CA THR A 12 16.17 14.21 -11.25
C THR A 12 17.25 15.26 -10.98
N CYS A 13 16.98 16.16 -10.04
CA CYS A 13 17.92 17.20 -9.66
C CYS A 13 18.33 17.08 -8.19
N LEU A 14 19.56 17.47 -7.89
CA LEU A 14 20.08 17.71 -6.56
C LEU A 14 20.27 19.21 -6.36
N VAL A 15 19.54 19.76 -5.40
CA VAL A 15 19.66 21.14 -4.92
C VAL A 15 20.45 21.14 -3.62
N GLU A 16 21.53 21.89 -3.56
CA GLU A 16 22.29 22.14 -2.33
C GLU A 16 22.11 23.61 -1.92
N VAL A 17 21.72 23.82 -0.67
CA VAL A 17 21.62 25.16 -0.09
C VAL A 17 22.45 25.22 1.18
N ILE A 18 23.32 26.21 1.28
CA ILE A 18 24.13 26.46 2.47
C ILE A 18 23.77 27.84 3.03
N ALA A 19 23.34 27.89 4.28
CA ALA A 19 22.98 29.13 4.94
C ALA A 19 23.25 29.06 6.46
N SER A 20 23.23 30.21 7.11
CA SER A 20 23.35 30.34 8.57
C SER A 20 22.28 31.29 9.11
N ALA A 21 21.89 31.06 10.36
CA ALA A 21 20.84 31.81 11.04
C ALA A 21 21.24 32.06 12.50
N LYS A 22 21.08 33.28 13.00
CA LYS A 22 21.49 33.65 14.36
C LYS A 22 20.40 33.42 15.36
N SER A 23 20.78 32.99 16.56
CA SER A 23 19.86 32.85 17.70
C SER A 23 19.34 34.20 18.19
N TRP A 24 18.23 34.18 18.93
CA TRP A 24 17.66 35.38 19.52
C TRP A 24 18.67 36.08 20.45
N TRP A 25 19.50 35.31 21.15
CA TRP A 25 20.53 35.85 22.05
C TRP A 25 21.61 36.62 21.28
N GLN A 26 22.02 36.10 20.12
CA GLN A 26 22.96 36.79 19.24
C GLN A 26 22.34 38.07 18.67
N ASN A 27 21.08 38.01 18.25
CA ASN A 27 20.38 39.19 17.74
C ASN A 27 20.19 40.26 18.83
N PHE A 28 19.89 39.85 20.06
CA PHE A 28 19.78 40.74 21.21
C PHE A 28 21.12 41.42 21.53
N LYS A 29 22.22 40.66 21.60
CA LYS A 29 23.56 41.19 21.91
C LYS A 29 24.02 42.29 20.95
N TYR A 30 23.57 42.24 19.70
CA TYR A 30 23.90 43.23 18.67
C TYR A 30 22.78 44.23 18.40
N SER A 31 21.78 44.33 19.30
CA SER A 31 20.63 45.24 19.20
C SER A 31 19.88 45.16 17.86
N ARG A 32 19.84 43.97 17.23
CA ARG A 32 19.21 43.76 15.92
C ARG A 32 17.71 43.49 16.04
N ALA A 33 17.32 42.62 16.97
CA ALA A 33 15.94 42.27 17.25
C ALA A 33 15.81 41.75 18.69
N PHE A 34 14.68 42.04 19.33
CA PHE A 34 14.40 41.64 20.71
C PHE A 34 13.62 40.31 20.73
N PHE A 35 14.17 39.27 21.38
CA PHE A 35 13.58 37.93 21.50
C PHE A 35 13.16 37.23 20.20
N LYS A 36 13.87 37.52 19.09
CA LYS A 36 13.63 36.85 17.79
C LYS A 36 14.94 36.35 17.20
N ASP A 37 14.99 35.07 16.86
CA ASP A 37 16.03 34.48 16.04
C ASP A 37 15.78 34.69 14.55
N ASP A 38 16.83 34.46 13.77
CA ASP A 38 16.74 34.36 12.32
C ASP A 38 16.33 32.93 11.94
N ASP A 39 15.56 32.80 10.86
CA ASP A 39 15.07 31.55 10.32
C ASP A 39 15.01 31.60 8.80
N ILE A 40 15.22 30.46 8.16
CA ILE A 40 14.93 30.28 6.74
C ILE A 40 14.03 29.06 6.54
N PHE A 41 12.96 29.26 5.79
CA PHE A 41 12.02 28.26 5.30
C PHE A 41 12.31 27.99 3.82
N LEU A 42 12.42 26.72 3.47
CA LEU A 42 12.65 26.25 2.10
C LEU A 42 11.34 25.73 1.52
N TYR A 43 11.03 26.15 0.30
CA TYR A 43 9.92 25.65 -0.48
C TYR A 43 10.41 25.21 -1.85
N LEU A 44 9.85 24.11 -2.33
CA LEU A 44 9.90 23.70 -3.72
C LEU A 44 8.47 23.79 -4.26
N ASP A 45 8.29 24.63 -5.27
CA ASP A 45 7.00 25.08 -5.78
C ASP A 45 6.10 25.65 -4.67
N ASN A 46 5.08 24.88 -4.30
CA ASN A 46 4.10 25.22 -3.26
C ASN A 46 4.27 24.37 -1.99
N GLN A 47 5.21 23.42 -1.96
CA GLN A 47 5.45 22.55 -0.82
C GLN A 47 6.57 23.12 0.06
N GLU A 48 6.29 23.28 1.36
CA GLU A 48 7.33 23.54 2.35
C GLU A 48 8.15 22.28 2.62
N LEU A 49 9.47 22.40 2.57
CA LEU A 49 10.40 21.30 2.81
C LEU A 49 10.98 21.43 4.22
N THR A 50 10.74 20.40 5.05
CA THR A 50 11.27 20.32 6.41
C THR A 50 11.56 18.88 6.79
N THR A 51 12.58 18.68 7.64
CA THR A 51 12.87 17.39 8.29
C THR A 51 12.26 17.29 9.68
N SER A 52 11.77 18.41 10.23
CA SER A 52 11.18 18.47 11.57
C SER A 52 9.78 17.87 11.60
N LEU A 53 9.53 16.99 12.58
CA LEU A 53 8.20 16.44 12.85
C LEU A 53 7.34 17.36 13.74
N LYS A 54 7.87 18.52 14.15
CA LYS A 54 7.18 19.44 15.04
C LYS A 54 6.09 20.23 14.29
N THR A 55 5.00 20.53 14.98
CA THR A 55 3.88 21.31 14.43
C THR A 55 4.12 22.82 14.45
N LYS A 56 4.97 23.31 15.37
CA LYS A 56 5.31 24.74 15.46
C LYS A 56 6.13 25.16 14.24
N GLN A 57 5.68 26.21 13.57
CA GLN A 57 6.31 26.75 12.36
C GLN A 57 7.79 27.11 12.59
N ASP A 58 8.09 27.81 13.67
CA ASP A 58 9.46 28.16 14.08
C ASP A 58 10.40 26.94 14.09
N ALA A 59 9.91 25.84 14.67
CA ALA A 59 10.68 24.61 14.79
C ALA A 59 10.72 23.75 13.50
N ARG A 60 10.05 24.19 12.44
CA ARG A 60 10.07 23.58 11.10
C ARG A 60 11.03 24.30 10.15
N SER A 61 11.58 25.46 10.54
CA SER A 61 12.52 26.18 9.68
C SER A 61 13.69 25.28 9.29
N ALA A 62 14.04 25.30 8.00
CA ALA A 62 15.13 24.49 7.47
C ALA A 62 16.47 24.96 8.06
N TRP A 63 16.58 26.24 8.40
CA TRP A 63 17.64 26.83 9.21
C TRP A 63 17.02 27.56 10.39
N ASN A 64 17.06 26.96 11.58
CA ASN A 64 16.56 27.56 12.82
C ASN A 64 17.69 28.27 13.57
N GLY A 65 17.55 29.56 13.85
CA GLY A 65 18.63 30.36 14.43
C GLY A 65 18.99 29.93 15.86
N ASN A 66 18.03 29.47 16.65
CA ASN A 66 18.29 28.94 18.00
C ASN A 66 19.05 27.61 17.99
N GLU A 67 18.84 26.78 16.97
CA GLU A 67 19.61 25.55 16.77
C GLU A 67 21.00 25.82 16.17
N LEU A 68 21.10 26.74 15.21
CA LEU A 68 22.33 26.98 14.46
C LEU A 68 23.31 27.95 15.12
N LYS A 69 22.82 28.92 15.90
CA LYS A 69 23.63 29.91 16.61
C LYS A 69 24.64 30.62 15.69
N GLY A 70 24.21 30.96 14.48
CA GLY A 70 25.00 31.68 13.48
C GLY A 70 25.97 30.81 12.67
N LEU A 71 25.97 29.49 12.88
CA LEU A 71 26.79 28.54 12.12
C LEU A 71 26.05 28.03 10.88
N GLU A 72 26.82 27.54 9.91
CA GLU A 72 26.34 27.06 8.62
C GLU A 72 25.69 25.69 8.75
N LYS A 73 24.57 25.51 8.05
CA LYS A 73 23.90 24.23 7.81
C LYS A 73 23.68 24.05 6.31
N THR A 74 23.79 22.79 5.89
CA THR A 74 23.53 22.35 4.52
C THR A 74 22.17 21.70 4.44
N VAL A 75 21.39 22.03 3.43
CA VAL A 75 20.17 21.31 3.09
C VAL A 75 20.30 20.82 1.65
N LEU A 76 20.25 19.50 1.50
CA LEU A 76 20.23 18.82 0.21
C LEU A 76 18.80 18.40 -0.08
N VAL A 77 18.30 18.73 -1.27
CA VAL A 77 16.99 18.30 -1.76
C VAL A 77 17.19 17.56 -3.06
N VAL A 78 16.72 16.32 -3.12
CA VAL A 78 16.60 15.57 -4.37
C VAL A 78 15.13 15.43 -4.71
N ALA A 79 14.78 15.77 -5.94
CA ALA A 79 13.45 15.57 -6.48
C ALA A 79 13.53 15.20 -7.97
N CYS A 80 12.58 14.37 -8.41
CA CYS A 80 12.28 14.23 -9.83
C CYS A 80 11.36 15.39 -10.23
N LEU A 81 11.90 16.37 -10.94
CA LEU A 81 11.17 17.54 -11.43
C LEU A 81 10.68 17.29 -12.85
N LYS A 82 9.45 17.70 -13.14
CA LYS A 82 8.86 17.51 -14.46
C LYS A 82 9.41 18.54 -15.44
N GLN A 83 9.24 18.27 -16.72
CA GLN A 83 9.39 19.28 -17.76
C GLN A 83 8.56 20.53 -17.41
N GLY A 84 9.18 21.70 -17.49
CA GLY A 84 8.53 22.98 -17.24
C GLY A 84 9.18 23.81 -16.14
N ASN A 85 8.41 24.76 -15.63
CA ASN A 85 8.87 25.72 -14.62
C ASN A 85 8.69 25.16 -13.22
N HIS A 86 9.76 25.23 -12.43
CA HIS A 86 9.75 24.95 -11.00
C HIS A 86 10.34 26.14 -10.22
N VAL A 87 9.90 26.33 -8.98
CA VAL A 87 10.29 27.47 -8.16
C VAL A 87 10.90 27.02 -6.84
N ILE A 88 12.17 27.35 -6.61
CA ILE A 88 12.77 27.26 -5.28
C ILE A 88 12.57 28.59 -4.58
N LYS A 89 11.93 28.57 -3.41
CA LYS A 89 11.60 29.77 -2.65
C LYS A 89 12.19 29.66 -1.24
N LEU A 90 13.06 30.62 -0.90
CA LEU A 90 13.54 30.82 0.47
C LEU A 90 12.79 31.99 1.09
N LYS A 91 11.99 31.72 2.12
CA LYS A 91 11.38 32.74 2.97
C LYS A 91 12.17 32.83 4.27
N SER A 92 12.45 34.03 4.73
CA SER A 92 13.15 34.23 6.00
C SER A 92 12.38 35.16 6.92
N ASN A 93 12.58 35.00 8.22
CA ASN A 93 12.33 36.08 9.18
C ASN A 93 13.67 36.83 9.42
N GLN A 94 13.64 38.05 9.94
CA GLN A 94 14.86 38.81 10.30
C GLN A 94 15.92 38.90 9.18
N SER A 95 17.19 38.54 9.46
CA SER A 95 18.31 38.72 8.52
C SER A 95 19.34 37.58 8.56
N PRO A 96 18.92 36.33 8.26
CA PRO A 96 19.85 35.21 8.10
C PRO A 96 20.74 35.39 6.86
N TYR A 97 21.80 34.59 6.78
CA TYR A 97 22.79 34.66 5.71
C TYR A 97 22.72 33.43 4.80
N LEU A 98 22.44 33.64 3.52
CA LEU A 98 22.57 32.63 2.48
C LEU A 98 24.01 32.66 1.94
N LYS A 99 24.74 31.56 2.08
CA LYS A 99 26.12 31.43 1.57
C LYS A 99 26.14 31.01 0.11
N SER A 100 25.40 29.95 -0.22
CA SER A 100 25.34 29.43 -1.58
C SER A 100 24.07 28.63 -1.84
N ILE A 101 23.73 28.54 -3.12
CA ILE A 101 22.72 27.64 -3.66
C ILE A 101 23.26 27.09 -4.97
N SER A 102 23.23 25.77 -5.12
CA SER A 102 23.61 25.08 -6.35
C SER A 102 22.51 24.12 -6.75
N VAL A 103 22.32 23.96 -8.06
CA VAL A 103 21.37 23.03 -8.66
C VAL A 103 22.14 22.22 -9.68
N SER A 104 22.10 20.91 -9.54
CA SER A 104 22.78 19.97 -10.41
C SER A 104 21.80 18.90 -10.88
N GLN A 105 21.94 18.46 -12.12
CA GLN A 105 21.22 17.30 -12.63
C GLN A 105 21.93 16.03 -12.16
N VAL A 106 21.17 15.03 -11.76
CA VAL A 106 21.70 13.71 -11.41
C VAL A 106 21.85 12.90 -12.69
N GLU A 107 23.08 12.54 -13.04
CA GLU A 107 23.37 11.79 -14.27
C GLU A 107 23.08 10.28 -14.14
N GLU A 108 23.33 9.73 -12.95
CA GLU A 108 23.14 8.31 -12.68
C GLU A 108 21.66 8.01 -12.40
N LYS A 109 21.10 7.01 -13.07
CA LYS A 109 19.66 6.68 -12.99
C LYS A 109 19.29 5.77 -11.82
N ASP A 110 20.26 5.06 -11.26
CA ASP A 110 20.09 4.03 -10.24
C ASP A 110 20.63 4.44 -8.87
N LYS A 111 21.34 5.57 -8.79
CA LYS A 111 21.82 6.12 -7.52
C LYS A 111 22.09 7.61 -7.61
N ILE A 112 22.15 8.25 -6.45
CA ILE A 112 22.60 9.61 -6.25
C ILE A 112 23.82 9.59 -5.36
N VAL A 113 24.88 10.25 -5.79
CA VAL A 113 26.11 10.38 -5.03
C VAL A 113 26.33 11.84 -4.66
N TYR A 114 26.55 12.09 -3.38
CA TYR A 114 26.95 13.40 -2.88
C TYR A 114 28.29 13.28 -2.14
N ILE A 115 29.24 14.11 -2.55
CA ILE A 115 30.56 14.25 -1.91
C ILE A 115 30.62 15.71 -1.42
N PRO A 116 30.69 15.95 -0.10
CA PRO A 116 30.81 17.31 0.42
C PRO A 116 32.07 17.99 -0.14
N THR A 117 31.93 19.23 -0.58
CA THR A 117 33.07 20.03 -1.00
C THR A 117 33.86 20.52 0.22
N ASP A 118 35.18 20.70 0.08
CA ASP A 118 36.08 21.10 1.19
C ASP A 118 35.73 22.47 1.81
N ASN A 119 34.81 23.24 1.21
CA ASN A 119 34.42 24.58 1.63
C ASN A 119 33.28 24.63 2.68
N ASN A 120 32.81 23.46 3.12
CA ASN A 120 31.69 23.32 4.06
C ASN A 120 31.94 22.27 5.17
N PRO A 121 33.11 22.33 5.86
CA PRO A 121 33.36 21.42 6.97
C PRO A 121 32.42 21.70 8.15
N ALA A 122 32.17 20.68 8.97
CA ALA A 122 31.47 20.87 10.23
C ALA A 122 32.20 21.94 11.07
N GLN A 123 31.47 22.98 11.46
CA GLN A 123 32.02 24.05 12.28
C GLN A 123 31.92 23.67 13.76
N ARG A 124 33.03 23.86 14.47
CA ARG A 124 33.18 23.58 15.90
C ARG A 124 32.00 24.10 16.72
N SER A 125 31.24 23.20 17.32
CA SER A 125 30.05 23.50 18.12
C SER A 125 29.58 22.27 18.89
N GLN A 126 28.71 22.47 19.88
CA GLN A 126 28.12 21.38 20.64
C GLN A 126 26.78 20.93 20.06
N GLY A 127 26.78 19.72 19.51
CA GLY A 127 25.62 18.96 19.06
C GLY A 127 24.48 19.74 18.39
N ARG A 128 24.72 20.19 17.17
CA ARG A 128 23.75 20.95 16.36
C ARG A 128 23.47 20.29 15.01
N PRO A 129 22.36 20.64 14.33
CA PRO A 129 22.16 20.22 12.95
C PRO A 129 23.25 20.82 12.04
N TRP A 130 23.89 19.97 11.24
CA TRP A 130 24.90 20.37 10.26
C TRP A 130 24.45 20.12 8.83
N LEU A 131 23.78 18.99 8.58
CA LEU A 131 23.26 18.66 7.25
C LEU A 131 21.89 18.01 7.36
N SER A 132 20.97 18.41 6.49
CA SER A 132 19.68 17.74 6.26
C SER A 132 19.61 17.28 4.82
N TYR A 133 19.08 16.09 4.58
CA TYR A 133 18.86 15.53 3.25
C TYR A 133 17.38 15.18 3.10
N ILE A 134 16.76 15.68 2.04
CA ILE A 134 15.34 15.53 1.73
C ILE A 134 15.24 14.89 0.35
N VAL A 135 14.62 13.73 0.25
CA VAL A 135 14.32 13.04 -1.01
C VAL A 135 12.82 13.08 -1.25
N LEU A 136 12.40 13.54 -2.41
CA LEU A 136 10.99 13.70 -2.79
C LEU A 136 10.64 12.80 -3.97
N ASP A 137 9.50 12.11 -3.83
CA ASP A 137 8.86 11.34 -4.91
C ASP A 137 9.78 10.36 -5.67
N LEU A 138 10.73 9.75 -4.97
CA LEU A 138 11.64 8.74 -5.51
C LEU A 138 11.49 7.40 -4.78
N PHE A 139 11.71 6.31 -5.53
CA PHE A 139 11.81 4.98 -4.92
C PHE A 139 13.23 4.79 -4.41
N ILE A 140 13.40 4.67 -3.10
CA ILE A 140 14.72 4.49 -2.49
C ILE A 140 14.96 3.01 -2.21
N THR A 141 16.04 2.48 -2.77
CA THR A 141 16.46 1.09 -2.55
C THR A 141 17.41 0.98 -1.38
N LYS A 142 18.35 1.92 -1.23
CA LYS A 142 19.42 1.86 -0.23
C LYS A 142 19.90 3.25 0.20
N LEU A 143 20.33 3.38 1.44
CA LEU A 143 21.06 4.56 1.95
C LEU A 143 22.43 4.11 2.47
N SER A 144 23.49 4.78 2.02
CA SER A 144 24.86 4.59 2.50
C SER A 144 25.50 5.95 2.83
N ILE A 145 26.07 6.07 4.03
CA ILE A 145 26.73 7.30 4.49
C ILE A 145 28.10 6.93 5.06
N THR A 146 29.16 7.54 4.54
CA THR A 146 30.54 7.34 5.00
C THR A 146 31.02 8.59 5.70
N ALA A 147 31.39 8.46 6.98
CA ALA A 147 31.94 9.55 7.77
C ALA A 147 33.10 9.08 8.66
N LYS A 148 33.89 10.06 9.08
CA LYS A 148 35.08 9.90 9.91
C LYS A 148 34.98 10.82 11.12
N THR A 149 35.25 10.27 12.28
CA THR A 149 35.34 11.02 13.53
C THR A 149 36.56 10.61 14.33
N ASN A 150 37.09 11.53 15.14
CA ASN A 150 38.34 11.31 15.86
C ASN A 150 38.22 11.64 17.35
N LYS A 151 39.10 11.05 18.16
CA LYS A 151 39.25 11.43 19.56
C LYS A 151 40.37 12.46 19.70
N ASN A 152 39.99 13.71 19.92
CA ASN A 152 40.94 14.78 20.21
C ASN A 152 41.27 14.81 21.71
N ARG A 153 42.32 15.54 22.10
CA ARG A 153 42.84 15.55 23.49
C ARG A 153 41.84 16.11 24.53
N LYS A 154 40.92 16.98 24.12
CA LYS A 154 39.99 17.69 25.02
C LYS A 154 38.52 17.25 24.84
N ASP A 155 38.14 16.92 23.61
CA ASP A 155 36.80 16.48 23.24
C ASP A 155 36.88 15.48 22.07
N ASP A 156 35.80 14.79 21.71
CA ASP A 156 35.72 13.98 20.49
C ASP A 156 34.85 14.62 19.42
N ASP A 157 35.22 14.39 18.16
CA ASP A 157 34.30 14.64 17.07
C ASP A 157 33.23 13.55 17.10
N ASP A 158 31.95 13.94 17.04
CA ASP A 158 30.85 12.97 16.98
C ASP A 158 29.85 13.36 15.89
N LEU A 159 29.24 12.36 15.27
CA LEU A 159 28.20 12.55 14.27
C LEU A 159 26.99 11.66 14.57
N LYS A 160 25.84 12.30 14.74
CA LYS A 160 24.55 11.68 15.01
C LYS A 160 23.73 11.64 13.74
N LEU A 161 23.13 10.50 13.47
CA LEU A 161 22.24 10.27 12.32
C LEU A 161 20.80 10.13 12.82
N ILE A 162 19.89 10.88 12.23
CA ILE A 162 18.45 10.78 12.45
C ILE A 162 17.80 10.47 11.12
N VAL A 163 17.10 9.34 11.00
CA VAL A 163 16.41 8.92 9.77
C VAL A 163 14.91 8.93 10.04
N ASN A 164 14.15 9.73 9.28
CA ASN A 164 12.71 9.94 9.47
C ASN A 164 12.33 10.17 10.94
N GLY A 165 13.07 11.05 11.62
CA GLY A 165 12.87 11.37 13.04
C GLY A 165 13.38 10.34 14.05
N LYS A 166 13.91 9.19 13.62
CA LYS A 166 14.46 8.15 14.50
C LYS A 166 15.98 8.18 14.53
N ILE A 167 16.55 8.37 15.72
CA ILE A 167 18.00 8.33 15.96
C ILE A 167 18.55 6.94 15.64
N GLN A 168 19.60 6.89 14.85
CA GLN A 168 20.39 5.69 14.59
C GLN A 168 21.53 5.62 15.62
N LYS A 169 21.50 4.59 16.46
CA LYS A 169 22.42 4.44 17.59
C LYS A 169 23.70 3.74 17.16
N ASN A 170 24.81 4.05 17.82
CA ASN A 170 26.01 3.24 17.67
C ASN A 170 25.89 1.91 18.43
N GLU A 171 26.77 0.96 18.10
CA GLU A 171 26.82 -0.38 18.70
C GLU A 171 27.34 -0.35 20.16
N ASN A 172 28.12 0.67 20.53
CA ASN A 172 28.71 0.80 21.86
C ASN A 172 27.84 1.63 22.81
N PHE A 173 26.90 0.98 23.47
CA PHE A 173 25.96 1.62 24.40
C PHE A 173 26.59 2.41 25.55
N LYS A 174 27.85 2.17 25.91
CA LYS A 174 28.57 2.89 26.98
C LYS A 174 29.25 4.18 26.52
N SER A 175 29.34 4.41 25.21
CA SER A 175 30.01 5.58 24.64
C SER A 175 29.08 6.29 23.68
N HIS A 176 28.48 7.38 24.16
CA HIS A 176 27.81 8.37 23.29
C HIS A 176 26.75 7.70 22.39
N ARG A 177 25.90 6.83 22.97
CA ARG A 177 24.98 5.90 22.27
C ARG A 177 24.23 6.48 21.07
N ASP A 178 23.79 7.73 21.16
CA ASP A 178 23.01 8.41 20.12
C ASP A 178 23.87 9.03 19.01
N TRP A 179 25.19 8.84 19.07
CA TRP A 179 26.17 9.31 18.09
C TRP A 179 26.68 8.12 17.29
N TYR A 180 26.08 7.88 16.12
CA TYR A 180 26.38 6.71 15.28
C TYR A 180 27.88 6.58 14.93
N TRP A 181 28.50 7.72 14.62
CA TRP A 181 29.96 7.84 14.52
C TRP A 181 30.48 8.54 15.77
N CYS A 182 31.03 7.76 16.69
CA CYS A 182 31.60 8.29 17.93
C CYS A 182 33.13 8.37 17.84
N GLY A 183 33.70 9.56 18.03
CA GLY A 183 35.14 9.81 17.88
C GLY A 183 35.99 9.01 18.87
N LYS A 184 35.53 8.86 20.12
CA LYS A 184 36.16 7.98 21.13
C LYS A 184 36.24 6.52 20.67
N VAL A 185 35.26 6.05 19.91
CA VAL A 185 35.20 4.67 19.40
C VAL A 185 36.02 4.53 18.12
N LEU A 186 35.85 5.46 17.16
CA LEU A 186 36.41 5.35 15.81
C LEU A 186 37.88 5.78 15.72
N LYS A 187 38.34 6.70 16.57
CA LYS A 187 39.74 7.16 16.64
C LYS A 187 40.35 7.47 15.27
N GLY A 188 39.57 8.15 14.42
CA GLY A 188 39.98 8.58 13.08
C GLY A 188 39.83 7.53 11.99
N LYS A 189 39.15 6.40 12.24
CA LYS A 189 38.76 5.44 11.20
C LYS A 189 37.46 5.86 10.53
N ASP A 190 37.32 5.53 9.25
CA ASP A 190 36.06 5.66 8.53
C ASP A 190 35.06 4.60 9.00
N LYS A 191 33.78 4.96 9.05
CA LYS A 191 32.68 4.01 9.26
C LYS A 191 31.56 4.31 8.29
N ILE A 192 30.90 3.26 7.81
CA ILE A 192 29.79 3.33 6.87
C ILE A 192 28.50 2.97 7.61
N PHE A 193 27.49 3.83 7.54
CA PHE A 193 26.10 3.45 7.77
C PHE A 193 25.56 2.91 6.44
N SER A 194 24.96 1.72 6.44
CA SER A 194 24.31 1.14 5.25
C SER A 194 22.98 0.52 5.66
N LYS A 195 21.91 0.84 4.92
CA LYS A 195 20.58 0.29 5.16
C LYS A 195 19.80 0.14 3.86
N ASP A 196 19.25 -1.04 3.64
CA ASP A 196 18.27 -1.28 2.58
C ASP A 196 16.91 -0.72 3.03
N ILE A 197 16.25 0.01 2.13
CA ILE A 197 15.03 0.75 2.41
C ILE A 197 13.86 0.14 1.64
N ASN A 198 14.04 -0.18 0.35
CA ASN A 198 13.03 -0.73 -0.56
C ASN A 198 11.62 -0.15 -0.34
N TYR A 199 11.51 1.18 -0.34
CA TYR A 199 10.29 1.89 0.04
C TYR A 199 10.01 3.06 -0.90
N LYS A 200 8.77 3.13 -1.41
CA LYS A 200 8.27 4.31 -2.13
C LYS A 200 7.70 5.28 -1.09
N THR A 201 8.28 6.47 -1.01
CA THR A 201 7.77 7.53 -0.13
C THR A 201 7.62 8.84 -0.87
N LYS A 202 6.60 9.60 -0.49
CA LYS A 202 6.44 10.99 -0.90
C LYS A 202 7.63 11.84 -0.42
N GLN A 203 8.15 11.53 0.77
CA GLN A 203 9.32 12.21 1.32
C GLN A 203 10.14 11.27 2.21
N TYR A 204 11.45 11.20 1.99
CA TYR A 204 12.41 10.51 2.85
C TYR A 204 13.43 11.50 3.36
N ASN A 205 13.61 11.56 4.68
CA ASN A 205 14.50 12.55 5.30
C ASN A 205 15.54 11.89 6.18
N PHE A 206 16.74 12.46 6.20
CA PHE A 206 17.67 12.23 7.29
C PHE A 206 18.45 13.50 7.65
N ASP A 207 18.85 13.58 8.92
CA ASP A 207 19.63 14.68 9.46
C ASP A 207 20.93 14.16 10.07
N LEU A 208 21.98 14.95 9.90
CA LEU A 208 23.28 14.79 10.52
C LEU A 208 23.52 15.92 11.51
N TYR A 209 23.66 15.56 12.78
CA TYR A 209 24.02 16.47 13.86
C TYR A 209 25.49 16.29 14.18
N SER A 210 26.27 17.36 14.18
CA SER A 210 27.69 17.34 14.46
C SER A 210 27.99 17.83 15.87
N ASP A 211 28.94 17.18 16.54
CA ASP A 211 29.66 17.70 17.69
C ASP A 211 31.13 17.89 17.32
N GLU A 212 31.70 19.05 17.64
CA GLU A 212 33.04 19.48 17.22
C GLU A 212 33.20 19.50 15.67
N THR A 213 34.12 18.73 15.09
CA THR A 213 34.52 18.85 13.67
C THR A 213 34.58 17.51 12.91
N PRO A 214 33.49 16.71 12.88
CA PRO A 214 33.45 15.45 12.13
C PRO A 214 33.58 15.68 10.62
N ARG A 215 34.08 14.67 9.89
CA ARG A 215 34.21 14.72 8.43
C ARG A 215 33.21 13.77 7.78
N LEU A 216 32.31 14.33 6.98
CA LEU A 216 31.48 13.56 6.05
C LEU A 216 32.29 13.33 4.77
N SER A 217 32.38 12.08 4.33
CA SER A 217 33.16 11.71 3.14
C SER A 217 32.28 11.50 1.91
N ARG A 218 31.14 10.80 2.08
CA ARG A 218 30.24 10.46 0.98
C ARG A 218 28.83 10.15 1.52
N ILE A 219 27.83 10.53 0.75
CA ILE A 219 26.46 10.03 0.84
C ILE A 219 26.13 9.36 -0.50
N GLU A 220 25.55 8.18 -0.45
CA GLU A 220 25.06 7.45 -1.61
C GLU A 220 23.64 6.95 -1.33
N ILE A 221 22.73 7.22 -2.26
CA ILE A 221 21.33 6.81 -2.19
C ILE A 221 21.04 5.99 -3.43
N GLY A 222 20.75 4.70 -3.27
CA GLY A 222 20.24 3.87 -4.36
C GLY A 222 18.80 4.28 -4.67
N ILE A 223 18.51 4.54 -5.94
CA ILE A 223 17.19 4.92 -6.43
C ILE A 223 16.73 3.97 -7.55
N ARG A 224 15.41 3.93 -7.76
CA ARG A 224 14.80 3.37 -8.97
C ARG A 224 13.80 4.39 -9.50
N GLU A 225 13.69 4.51 -10.81
CA GLU A 225 12.64 5.30 -11.42
C GLU A 225 11.28 4.81 -10.91
N SER A 226 10.53 5.68 -10.24
CA SER A 226 9.15 5.35 -9.89
C SER A 226 8.32 5.49 -11.16
N LYS A 227 7.60 4.43 -11.55
CA LYS A 227 6.60 4.54 -12.63
C LYS A 227 5.68 5.73 -12.37
N ARG A 228 5.57 6.63 -13.35
CA ARG A 228 4.63 7.77 -13.32
C ARG A 228 3.21 7.20 -13.20
N ILE A 229 2.41 7.75 -12.29
CA ILE A 229 0.99 7.40 -12.16
C ILE A 229 0.20 8.60 -12.68
N PRO A 230 -0.57 8.47 -13.78
CA PRO A 230 -1.38 9.58 -14.29
C PRO A 230 -2.39 10.08 -13.26
N THR A 231 -2.64 11.39 -13.25
CA THR A 231 -3.62 12.05 -12.37
C THR A 231 -4.62 12.87 -13.19
N VAL A 232 -5.66 13.42 -12.56
CA VAL A 232 -6.63 14.30 -13.25
C VAL A 232 -5.96 15.56 -13.82
N ASP A 233 -4.93 16.08 -13.14
CA ASP A 233 -4.18 17.27 -13.55
C ASP A 233 -2.97 16.94 -14.45
N ASP A 234 -2.54 15.68 -14.50
CA ASP A 234 -1.48 15.19 -15.40
C ASP A 234 -1.87 13.82 -16.01
N PRO A 235 -2.83 13.81 -16.95
CA PRO A 235 -3.45 12.59 -17.43
C PRO A 235 -2.73 11.99 -18.65
N LEU A 236 -1.50 12.38 -18.96
CA LEU A 236 -0.78 11.80 -20.09
C LEU A 236 -0.52 10.30 -19.84
N TRP A 237 -0.74 9.46 -20.86
CA TRP A 237 -0.50 8.03 -20.79
C TRP A 237 0.98 7.70 -20.67
N THR A 238 1.31 6.67 -19.89
CA THR A 238 2.69 6.23 -19.62
C THR A 238 3.22 5.18 -20.57
N GLY A 239 2.38 4.69 -21.49
CA GLY A 239 2.66 3.51 -22.31
C GLY A 239 2.00 2.23 -21.79
N ASP A 240 1.47 2.22 -20.56
CA ASP A 240 0.63 1.15 -20.03
C ASP A 240 -0.58 1.70 -19.27
N PHE A 241 -1.80 1.33 -19.69
CA PHE A 241 -3.01 1.76 -18.98
C PHE A 241 -3.12 1.16 -17.57
N ARG A 242 -2.39 0.08 -17.27
CA ARG A 242 -2.31 -0.50 -15.93
C ARG A 242 -1.60 0.37 -14.90
N ASP A 243 -0.83 1.38 -15.34
CA ASP A 243 -0.22 2.34 -14.42
C ASP A 243 -1.23 3.36 -13.86
N ASN A 244 -2.47 3.40 -14.37
CA ASN A 244 -3.53 4.31 -13.92
C ASN A 244 -4.18 3.77 -12.64
N THR A 245 -4.63 4.65 -11.75
CA THR A 245 -5.56 4.25 -10.68
C THR A 245 -6.91 3.81 -11.28
N GLU A 246 -7.74 3.08 -10.52
CA GLU A 246 -9.09 2.67 -10.96
C GLU A 246 -9.95 3.87 -11.36
N GLU A 247 -9.87 4.95 -10.59
CA GLU A 247 -10.59 6.20 -10.87
C GLU A 247 -10.15 6.83 -12.20
N ILE A 248 -8.83 6.86 -12.48
CA ILE A 248 -8.32 7.43 -13.72
C ILE A 248 -8.65 6.55 -14.93
N ILE A 249 -8.51 5.22 -14.83
CA ILE A 249 -8.83 4.34 -15.97
C ILE A 249 -10.33 4.37 -16.29
N LEU A 250 -11.18 4.42 -15.27
CA LEU A 250 -12.62 4.58 -15.44
C LEU A 250 -12.95 5.95 -16.06
N ALA A 251 -12.34 7.03 -15.57
CA ALA A 251 -12.49 8.37 -16.14
C ALA A 251 -12.11 8.41 -17.63
N ARG A 252 -11.01 7.75 -18.02
CA ARG A 252 -10.59 7.62 -19.42
C ARG A 252 -11.63 6.87 -20.26
N ALA A 253 -12.21 5.81 -19.73
CA ALA A 253 -13.25 5.07 -20.43
C ALA A 253 -14.51 5.90 -20.64
N ILE A 254 -14.99 6.58 -19.60
CA ILE A 254 -16.14 7.50 -19.71
C ILE A 254 -15.85 8.61 -20.73
N PHE A 255 -14.65 9.20 -20.69
CA PHE A 255 -14.26 10.26 -21.59
C PHE A 255 -14.11 9.78 -23.05
N GLY A 256 -13.52 8.61 -23.27
CA GLY A 256 -13.35 8.01 -24.59
C GLY A 256 -14.69 7.65 -25.23
N GLU A 257 -15.63 7.14 -24.45
CA GLU A 257 -16.89 6.59 -24.92
C GLU A 257 -18.01 7.64 -24.96
N GLY A 258 -17.96 8.65 -24.08
CA GLY A 258 -19.10 9.53 -23.83
C GLY A 258 -18.77 10.98 -23.46
N ARG A 259 -17.58 11.52 -23.76
CA ARG A 259 -17.22 12.91 -23.41
C ARG A 259 -18.22 13.97 -23.89
N SER A 260 -18.95 13.71 -24.96
CA SER A 260 -19.99 14.62 -25.50
C SER A 260 -21.38 14.41 -24.89
N LEU A 261 -21.59 13.32 -24.14
CA LEU A 261 -22.88 13.04 -23.50
C LEU A 261 -23.13 14.00 -22.32
N PRO A 262 -24.41 14.23 -21.98
CA PRO A 262 -24.76 14.86 -20.71
C PRO A 262 -24.34 13.95 -19.54
N ASP A 263 -24.35 14.48 -18.32
CA ASP A 263 -23.81 13.80 -17.15
C ASP A 263 -24.54 12.48 -16.85
N GLU A 264 -25.84 12.40 -17.12
CA GLU A 264 -26.62 11.17 -17.00
C GLU A 264 -26.08 10.07 -17.92
N GLY A 265 -25.63 10.43 -19.13
CA GLY A 265 -25.03 9.48 -20.08
C GLY A 265 -23.65 9.00 -19.64
N LYS A 266 -22.84 9.91 -19.07
CA LYS A 266 -21.53 9.58 -18.50
C LYS A 266 -21.68 8.64 -17.29
N ILE A 267 -22.64 8.93 -16.42
CA ILE A 267 -23.01 8.08 -15.27
C ILE A 267 -23.48 6.71 -15.74
N ALA A 268 -24.30 6.64 -16.80
CA ALA A 268 -24.75 5.36 -17.35
C ALA A 268 -23.61 4.52 -17.94
N ILE A 269 -22.61 5.14 -18.57
CA ILE A 269 -21.38 4.44 -19.02
C ILE A 269 -20.57 3.95 -17.82
N ALA A 270 -20.37 4.80 -16.81
CA ALA A 270 -19.64 4.44 -15.59
C ALA A 270 -20.29 3.24 -14.87
N TRP A 271 -21.61 3.28 -14.69
CA TRP A 271 -22.38 2.15 -14.16
C TRP A 271 -22.32 0.93 -15.08
N SER A 272 -22.34 1.10 -16.40
CA SER A 272 -22.13 -0.03 -17.31
C SER A 272 -20.80 -0.75 -17.09
N ILE A 273 -19.76 -0.05 -16.65
CA ILE A 273 -18.44 -0.63 -16.35
C ILE A 273 -18.46 -1.25 -14.95
N LYS A 274 -18.93 -0.53 -13.93
CA LYS A 274 -19.04 -1.05 -12.54
C LYS A 274 -19.90 -2.32 -12.49
N ASN A 275 -21.05 -2.33 -13.16
CA ASN A 275 -21.92 -3.50 -13.26
C ASN A 275 -21.26 -4.69 -13.99
N ARG A 276 -20.28 -4.45 -14.88
CA ARG A 276 -19.48 -5.53 -15.47
C ARG A 276 -18.43 -6.05 -14.47
N VAL A 277 -17.78 -5.15 -13.73
CA VAL A 277 -16.82 -5.52 -12.67
C VAL A 277 -17.49 -6.41 -11.62
N GLU A 278 -18.73 -6.11 -11.25
CA GLU A 278 -19.52 -6.87 -10.26
C GLU A 278 -20.16 -8.16 -10.82
N ASP A 279 -20.15 -8.36 -12.14
CA ASP A 279 -20.80 -9.51 -12.78
C ASP A 279 -19.76 -10.57 -13.22
N ASN A 280 -19.93 -11.80 -12.73
CA ASN A 280 -19.06 -12.94 -13.02
C ASN A 280 -18.91 -13.34 -14.50
N ARG A 281 -19.66 -12.73 -15.42
CA ARG A 281 -19.43 -12.87 -16.87
C ARG A 281 -18.19 -12.11 -17.35
N TRP A 282 -17.72 -11.13 -16.59
CA TRP A 282 -16.50 -10.37 -16.83
C TRP A 282 -15.51 -10.55 -15.69
N THR A 283 -14.35 -9.90 -15.82
CA THR A 283 -13.32 -9.84 -14.79
C THR A 283 -13.71 -8.91 -13.64
N ASN A 284 -13.16 -9.14 -12.46
CA ASN A 284 -13.54 -8.46 -11.21
C ASN A 284 -12.73 -7.20 -10.90
N ASN A 285 -12.21 -6.50 -11.91
CA ASN A 285 -11.55 -5.21 -11.72
C ASN A 285 -11.73 -4.29 -12.95
N TYR A 286 -11.66 -2.98 -12.70
CA TYR A 286 -11.91 -1.96 -13.73
C TYR A 286 -10.94 -2.06 -14.91
N HIS A 287 -9.64 -2.25 -14.67
CA HIS A 287 -8.64 -2.32 -15.72
C HIS A 287 -8.92 -3.46 -16.69
N ASP A 288 -9.18 -4.66 -16.19
CA ASP A 288 -9.39 -5.81 -17.04
C ASP A 288 -10.72 -5.71 -17.81
N VAL A 289 -11.79 -5.17 -17.20
CA VAL A 289 -13.06 -4.91 -17.92
C VAL A 289 -12.86 -3.91 -19.05
N ILE A 290 -12.17 -2.81 -18.79
CA ILE A 290 -11.96 -1.72 -19.76
C ILE A 290 -10.99 -2.14 -20.87
N LEU A 291 -9.93 -2.86 -20.51
CA LEU A 291 -8.89 -3.29 -21.45
C LEU A 291 -9.19 -4.64 -22.12
N GLN A 292 -10.28 -5.30 -21.74
CA GLN A 292 -10.72 -6.51 -22.40
C GLN A 292 -10.92 -6.24 -23.89
N LYS A 293 -10.30 -7.11 -24.70
CA LYS A 293 -10.25 -6.97 -26.15
C LYS A 293 -11.63 -6.71 -26.73
N SER A 294 -11.74 -5.60 -27.48
CA SER A 294 -12.94 -5.18 -28.22
C SER A 294 -14.14 -4.73 -27.37
N GLN A 295 -14.01 -4.57 -26.05
CA GLN A 295 -15.12 -4.07 -25.21
C GLN A 295 -15.32 -2.55 -25.33
N PHE A 296 -14.24 -1.78 -25.32
CA PHE A 296 -14.26 -0.32 -25.43
C PHE A 296 -13.38 0.09 -26.61
N SER A 297 -13.97 0.73 -27.63
CA SER A 297 -13.24 0.96 -28.88
C SER A 297 -12.22 2.09 -28.74
N ALA A 298 -12.46 3.04 -27.84
CA ALA A 298 -11.58 4.18 -27.59
C ALA A 298 -10.16 3.79 -27.11
N PHE A 299 -9.96 2.55 -26.61
CA PHE A 299 -8.66 2.00 -26.22
C PHE A 299 -7.93 1.25 -27.35
N ARG A 300 -8.44 1.30 -28.59
CA ARG A 300 -7.76 0.75 -29.77
C ARG A 300 -7.02 1.86 -30.50
N GLU A 301 -5.77 1.62 -30.87
CA GLU A 301 -4.93 2.59 -31.60
C GLU A 301 -5.56 3.11 -32.90
N SER A 302 -6.37 2.29 -33.56
CA SER A 302 -7.06 2.65 -34.80
C SER A 302 -8.31 3.53 -34.59
N ASP A 303 -8.77 3.71 -33.35
CA ASP A 303 -9.98 4.48 -33.04
C ASP A 303 -9.66 5.98 -32.97
N LYS A 304 -10.59 6.82 -33.46
CA LYS A 304 -10.42 8.29 -33.46
C LYS A 304 -10.33 8.88 -32.05
N ASN A 305 -10.86 8.17 -31.05
CA ASN A 305 -10.82 8.57 -29.64
C ASN A 305 -9.52 8.16 -28.93
N TRP A 306 -8.63 7.41 -29.59
CA TRP A 306 -7.36 6.95 -29.01
C TRP A 306 -6.50 8.08 -28.45
N GLU A 307 -6.35 9.18 -29.18
CA GLU A 307 -5.54 10.33 -28.74
C GLU A 307 -6.12 11.00 -27.49
N TYR A 308 -7.45 11.08 -27.40
CA TYR A 308 -8.15 11.62 -26.23
C TYR A 308 -8.05 10.71 -25.02
N VAL A 309 -8.07 9.38 -25.22
CA VAL A 309 -7.90 8.41 -24.14
C VAL A 309 -6.47 8.37 -23.64
N LYS A 310 -5.45 8.49 -24.50
CA LYS A 310 -4.05 8.60 -24.09
C LYS A 310 -3.75 9.93 -23.40
N ASN A 311 -4.30 11.02 -23.93
CA ASN A 311 -4.07 12.35 -23.43
C ASN A 311 -5.41 13.13 -23.42
N PRO A 312 -6.12 13.16 -22.28
CA PRO A 312 -7.31 14.00 -22.14
C PRO A 312 -7.07 15.49 -22.39
N PHE A 313 -5.82 15.96 -22.36
CA PHE A 313 -5.43 17.33 -22.71
C PHE A 313 -4.96 17.46 -24.17
N TYR A 314 -5.18 16.45 -25.00
CA TYR A 314 -4.82 16.46 -26.43
C TYR A 314 -5.43 17.65 -27.17
N ASP A 315 -6.67 18.00 -26.84
CA ASP A 315 -7.36 19.20 -27.31
C ASP A 315 -7.59 20.15 -26.12
N ILE A 316 -6.84 21.25 -26.06
CA ILE A 316 -6.87 22.25 -24.96
C ILE A 316 -8.12 23.16 -25.07
N ASN A 317 -9.22 22.62 -25.56
CA ASN A 317 -10.52 23.28 -25.57
C ASN A 317 -11.10 23.28 -24.14
N PRO A 318 -11.52 24.44 -23.59
CA PRO A 318 -12.12 24.52 -22.26
C PRO A 318 -13.27 23.53 -22.01
N LYS A 319 -14.08 23.25 -23.03
CA LYS A 319 -15.17 22.27 -22.94
C LYS A 319 -14.65 20.83 -22.78
N GLN A 320 -13.56 20.48 -23.45
CA GLN A 320 -12.93 19.15 -23.33
C GLN A 320 -12.27 18.99 -21.97
N LEU A 321 -11.54 20.01 -21.49
CA LEU A 321 -10.93 20.01 -20.17
C LEU A 321 -11.98 19.91 -19.05
N ALA A 322 -13.11 20.61 -19.18
CA ALA A 322 -14.23 20.50 -18.26
C ALA A 322 -14.88 19.10 -18.32
N ALA A 323 -15.07 18.54 -19.52
CA ALA A 323 -15.60 17.19 -19.68
C ALA A 323 -14.68 16.13 -19.06
N TRP A 324 -13.35 16.25 -19.19
CA TRP A 324 -12.38 15.36 -18.54
C TRP A 324 -12.50 15.40 -17.02
N LYS A 325 -12.48 16.60 -16.43
CA LYS A 325 -12.65 16.78 -14.98
C LYS A 325 -13.98 16.20 -14.49
N LYS A 326 -15.05 16.37 -15.28
CA LYS A 326 -16.36 15.82 -14.95
C LYS A 326 -16.39 14.29 -15.05
N CYS A 327 -15.69 13.69 -16.02
CA CYS A 327 -15.55 12.23 -16.10
C CYS A 327 -14.78 11.66 -14.91
N TYR A 328 -13.73 12.36 -14.44
CA TYR A 328 -12.99 11.98 -13.24
C TYR A 328 -13.85 12.08 -11.98
N GLU A 329 -14.58 13.18 -11.80
CA GLU A 329 -15.53 13.34 -10.69
C GLU A 329 -16.58 12.22 -10.67
N ILE A 330 -17.21 11.94 -11.82
CA ILE A 330 -18.21 10.86 -11.94
C ILE A 330 -17.59 9.49 -11.66
N ALA A 331 -16.37 9.23 -12.14
CA ALA A 331 -15.67 7.97 -11.86
C ALA A 331 -15.48 7.77 -10.35
N GLY A 332 -14.99 8.80 -9.64
CA GLY A 332 -14.83 8.76 -8.20
C GLY A 332 -16.14 8.52 -7.46
N GLN A 333 -17.20 9.24 -7.84
CA GLN A 333 -18.54 9.12 -7.23
C GLN A 333 -19.21 7.76 -7.47
N VAL A 334 -18.96 7.12 -8.62
CA VAL A 334 -19.49 5.78 -8.91
C VAL A 334 -18.69 4.70 -8.18
N ILE A 335 -17.36 4.82 -8.14
CA ILE A 335 -16.49 3.90 -7.39
C ILE A 335 -16.82 3.94 -5.89
N SER A 336 -16.98 5.14 -5.32
CA SER A 336 -17.28 5.32 -3.90
C SER A 336 -18.72 4.95 -3.50
N GLY A 337 -19.61 4.73 -4.46
CA GLY A 337 -21.03 4.46 -4.21
C GLY A 337 -21.87 5.73 -3.92
N GLU A 338 -21.30 6.92 -4.08
CA GLU A 338 -22.02 8.20 -3.88
C GLU A 338 -23.18 8.37 -4.87
N ILE A 339 -22.96 8.08 -6.16
CA ILE A 339 -24.03 8.03 -7.16
C ILE A 339 -24.51 6.58 -7.28
N LYS A 340 -25.68 6.27 -6.70
CA LYS A 340 -26.31 4.93 -6.79
C LYS A 340 -26.77 4.56 -8.21
N ASP A 341 -26.83 3.27 -8.53
CA ASP A 341 -27.34 2.80 -9.83
C ASP A 341 -28.85 3.00 -9.92
N GLN A 342 -29.28 3.91 -10.79
CA GLN A 342 -30.69 4.14 -11.12
C GLN A 342 -31.12 3.40 -12.38
N THR A 343 -30.20 2.65 -13.01
CA THR A 343 -30.34 2.15 -14.37
C THR A 343 -30.72 0.67 -14.44
N GLY A 344 -30.84 0.00 -13.29
CA GLY A 344 -31.27 -1.40 -13.23
C GLY A 344 -30.25 -2.37 -13.82
N GLY A 345 -28.96 -2.12 -13.62
CA GLY A 345 -27.90 -3.03 -14.03
C GLY A 345 -27.50 -2.93 -15.50
N ILE A 346 -27.43 -1.71 -16.08
CA ILE A 346 -26.88 -1.53 -17.44
C ILE A 346 -25.53 -2.24 -17.52
N ASN A 347 -25.31 -2.99 -18.59
CA ASN A 347 -24.01 -3.63 -18.86
C ASN A 347 -23.65 -3.62 -20.36
N HIS A 348 -24.52 -3.11 -21.23
CA HIS A 348 -24.26 -2.93 -22.65
C HIS A 348 -24.84 -1.61 -23.13
N TYR A 349 -24.19 -1.01 -24.12
CA TYR A 349 -24.72 0.14 -24.84
C TYR A 349 -24.19 0.17 -26.26
N PHE A 350 -24.87 0.91 -27.12
CA PHE A 350 -24.39 1.22 -28.47
C PHE A 350 -25.02 2.52 -28.97
N SER A 351 -24.42 3.13 -29.98
CA SER A 351 -24.96 4.35 -30.57
C SER A 351 -26.01 4.08 -31.64
N ASP A 352 -27.03 4.92 -31.74
CA ASP A 352 -28.16 4.74 -32.66
C ASP A 352 -27.83 4.97 -34.15
N TYR A 353 -26.63 5.46 -34.44
CA TYR A 353 -26.11 5.65 -35.79
C TYR A 353 -25.32 4.44 -36.33
N ILE A 354 -25.18 3.35 -35.55
CA ILE A 354 -24.62 2.08 -36.04
C ILE A 354 -25.71 1.02 -36.17
N ASP A 355 -25.41 -0.01 -36.96
CA ASP A 355 -26.27 -1.19 -37.04
C ASP A 355 -26.42 -1.87 -35.67
N TYR A 356 -27.64 -2.30 -35.37
CA TYR A 356 -27.98 -3.02 -34.14
C TYR A 356 -27.03 -4.21 -33.93
N PRO A 357 -26.21 -4.19 -32.87
CA PRO A 357 -25.30 -5.30 -32.59
C PRO A 357 -26.07 -6.61 -32.42
N SER A 358 -25.47 -7.74 -32.80
CA SER A 358 -26.14 -9.05 -32.77
C SER A 358 -26.73 -9.41 -31.40
N TRP A 359 -26.08 -8.98 -30.31
CA TRP A 359 -26.54 -9.20 -28.94
C TRP A 359 -27.89 -8.54 -28.64
N THR A 360 -28.26 -7.45 -29.32
CA THR A 360 -29.57 -6.78 -29.16
C THR A 360 -30.74 -7.68 -29.60
N LYS A 361 -30.48 -8.67 -30.47
CA LYS A 361 -31.48 -9.62 -30.95
C LYS A 361 -31.74 -10.75 -29.94
N SER A 362 -30.93 -10.84 -28.89
CA SER A 362 -31.11 -11.83 -27.83
C SER A 362 -32.39 -11.55 -27.04
N LYS A 363 -33.15 -12.59 -26.72
CA LYS A 363 -34.33 -12.48 -25.84
C LYS A 363 -33.98 -11.99 -24.42
N ASN A 364 -32.69 -12.05 -24.06
CA ASN A 364 -32.19 -11.61 -22.77
C ASN A 364 -31.70 -10.16 -22.78
N ALA A 365 -31.71 -9.48 -23.93
CA ALA A 365 -31.38 -8.06 -24.02
C ALA A 365 -32.60 -7.24 -23.63
N GLN A 366 -32.53 -6.55 -22.50
CA GLN A 366 -33.55 -5.62 -22.04
C GLN A 366 -33.09 -4.19 -22.31
N PHE A 367 -33.83 -3.47 -23.15
CA PHE A 367 -33.63 -2.02 -23.32
C PHE A 367 -34.00 -1.31 -22.01
N ILE A 368 -33.13 -0.40 -21.57
CA ILE A 368 -33.32 0.38 -20.34
C ILE A 368 -33.73 1.80 -20.69
N MET A 369 -32.88 2.51 -21.43
CA MET A 369 -33.09 3.91 -21.78
C MET A 369 -32.24 4.32 -22.97
N LYS A 370 -32.59 5.48 -23.56
CA LYS A 370 -31.79 6.18 -24.56
C LYS A 370 -31.42 7.55 -24.00
N ILE A 371 -30.13 7.87 -23.98
CA ILE A 371 -29.61 9.19 -23.62
C ILE A 371 -28.86 9.72 -24.83
N ASP A 372 -29.32 10.86 -25.36
CA ASP A 372 -28.83 11.42 -26.61
C ASP A 372 -28.84 10.37 -27.73
N ASN A 373 -27.70 10.07 -28.35
CA ASN A 373 -27.54 9.08 -29.41
C ASN A 373 -27.19 7.68 -28.90
N THR A 374 -27.18 7.43 -27.58
CA THR A 374 -26.72 6.16 -27.00
C THR A 374 -27.87 5.39 -26.38
N LEU A 375 -28.05 4.13 -26.81
CA LEU A 375 -29.03 3.21 -26.24
C LEU A 375 -28.36 2.26 -25.24
N PHE A 376 -28.94 2.16 -24.05
CA PHE A 376 -28.42 1.33 -22.96
C PHE A 376 -29.31 0.11 -22.70
N TYR A 377 -28.66 -1.01 -22.39
CA TYR A 377 -29.27 -2.32 -22.21
C TYR A 377 -28.72 -3.06 -20.99
N ASN A 378 -29.55 -3.92 -20.42
CA ASN A 378 -29.13 -4.98 -19.53
C ASN A 378 -29.30 -6.33 -20.26
N LEU A 379 -28.19 -7.00 -20.53
CA LEU A 379 -28.17 -8.35 -21.09
C LEU A 379 -28.15 -9.37 -19.94
N LYS A 380 -29.23 -10.11 -19.71
CA LYS A 380 -29.31 -11.12 -18.63
C LYS A 380 -28.60 -12.43 -19.02
N LYS A 381 -28.07 -13.15 -18.01
CA LYS A 381 -27.40 -14.45 -18.19
C LYS A 381 -28.35 -15.46 -18.84
N VAL A 382 -27.90 -16.12 -19.91
CA VAL A 382 -28.63 -17.22 -20.54
C VAL A 382 -28.60 -18.42 -19.59
N SER A 383 -29.76 -18.84 -19.09
CA SER A 383 -29.88 -20.15 -18.43
C SER A 383 -29.82 -21.23 -19.52
N ASN A 384 -28.70 -21.96 -19.60
CA ASN A 384 -28.49 -23.01 -20.59
C ASN A 384 -29.39 -24.24 -20.32
N GLY A 385 -30.66 -24.17 -20.73
CA GLY A 385 -31.60 -25.31 -20.67
C GLY A 385 -31.26 -26.48 -21.62
N GLY A 386 -30.26 -26.32 -22.51
CA GLY A 386 -29.87 -27.35 -23.49
C GLY A 386 -28.91 -28.43 -22.95
N PHE A 387 -28.00 -28.07 -22.05
CA PHE A 387 -27.06 -29.02 -21.44
C PHE A 387 -27.74 -30.05 -20.54
N ILE A 388 -28.94 -29.71 -20.06
CA ILE A 388 -29.78 -30.57 -19.21
C ILE A 388 -30.19 -31.84 -19.98
N LYS A 389 -30.55 -31.75 -21.27
CA LYS A 389 -30.97 -32.93 -22.06
C LYS A 389 -29.82 -33.87 -22.42
N ILE A 390 -28.63 -33.33 -22.72
CA ILE A 390 -27.43 -34.14 -22.96
C ILE A 390 -26.95 -34.80 -21.67
N LYS A 391 -27.01 -34.07 -20.53
CA LYS A 391 -26.80 -34.67 -19.21
C LYS A 391 -27.76 -35.83 -18.96
N TYR A 392 -29.05 -35.71 -19.25
CA TYR A 392 -29.97 -36.83 -19.08
C TYR A 392 -29.68 -38.02 -19.99
N LEU A 393 -29.19 -37.80 -21.22
CA LEU A 393 -28.78 -38.89 -22.11
C LEU A 393 -27.51 -39.59 -21.62
N ILE A 394 -26.53 -38.83 -21.12
CA ILE A 394 -25.31 -39.36 -20.50
C ILE A 394 -25.64 -40.07 -19.18
N ILE A 395 -26.55 -39.52 -18.37
CA ILE A 395 -27.07 -40.13 -17.15
C ILE A 395 -27.82 -41.43 -17.48
N LEU A 396 -28.56 -41.50 -18.59
CA LEU A 396 -29.26 -42.71 -19.04
C LEU A 396 -28.27 -43.80 -19.48
N LEU A 397 -27.22 -43.44 -20.22
CA LEU A 397 -26.13 -44.36 -20.60
C LEU A 397 -25.30 -44.81 -19.38
N LEU A 398 -25.03 -43.90 -18.45
CA LEU A 398 -24.43 -44.22 -17.15
C LEU A 398 -25.36 -45.09 -16.31
N LEU A 399 -26.67 -44.87 -16.32
CA LEU A 399 -27.65 -45.72 -15.64
C LEU A 399 -27.67 -47.12 -16.24
N LEU A 400 -27.60 -47.28 -17.55
CA LEU A 400 -27.55 -48.61 -18.18
C LEU A 400 -26.25 -49.35 -17.84
N THR A 401 -25.11 -48.65 -17.81
CA THR A 401 -23.83 -49.23 -17.36
C THR A 401 -23.82 -49.49 -15.85
N LEU A 402 -24.42 -48.64 -15.04
CA LEU A 402 -24.62 -48.82 -13.59
C LEU A 402 -25.64 -49.91 -13.25
N ILE A 403 -26.62 -50.19 -14.11
CA ILE A 403 -27.52 -51.36 -13.96
C ILE A 403 -26.73 -52.64 -14.26
N SER A 404 -25.81 -52.60 -15.22
CA SER A 404 -24.91 -53.73 -15.53
C SER A 404 -23.91 -53.98 -14.39
N ILE A 405 -23.30 -52.92 -13.84
CA ILE A 405 -22.40 -52.96 -12.68
C ILE A 405 -23.19 -53.24 -11.38
N GLY A 406 -24.42 -52.74 -11.29
CA GLY A 406 -25.36 -52.94 -10.19
C GLY A 406 -25.85 -54.38 -10.10
N TYR A 407 -26.00 -55.08 -11.22
CA TYR A 407 -26.24 -56.52 -11.20
C TYR A 407 -25.05 -57.29 -10.56
N VAL A 408 -23.82 -56.79 -10.72
CA VAL A 408 -22.61 -57.34 -10.08
C VAL A 408 -22.50 -56.92 -8.60
N LEU A 409 -22.90 -55.68 -8.26
CA LEU A 409 -22.81 -55.11 -6.91
C LEU A 409 -24.00 -55.46 -5.99
N VAL A 410 -25.18 -55.78 -6.52
CA VAL A 410 -26.35 -56.27 -5.74
C VAL A 410 -26.11 -57.70 -5.22
N LYS A 411 -25.03 -58.36 -5.65
CA LYS A 411 -24.48 -59.54 -4.98
C LYS A 411 -23.59 -59.22 -3.77
N ASN A 412 -23.12 -57.98 -3.63
CA ASN A 412 -22.18 -57.54 -2.60
C ASN A 412 -22.76 -56.39 -1.78
N VAL A 413 -23.69 -56.70 -0.86
CA VAL A 413 -23.95 -55.83 0.31
C VAL A 413 -24.83 -54.62 -0.06
N PHE A 414 -26.15 -54.70 0.02
CA PHE A 414 -26.90 -54.56 1.28
C PHE A 414 -26.14 -53.71 2.33
N PHE A 415 -26.16 -52.38 2.20
CA PHE A 415 -26.71 -51.50 3.24
C PHE A 415 -26.50 -50.01 2.87
N ILE A 416 -27.64 -49.38 2.52
CA ILE A 416 -28.10 -48.04 2.95
C ILE A 416 -27.28 -46.82 2.46
N LYS A 417 -27.69 -46.07 1.41
CA LYS A 417 -28.86 -45.15 1.19
C LYS A 417 -28.86 -43.90 2.10
N ASP A 418 -28.59 -42.71 1.52
CA ASP A 418 -29.57 -41.67 1.07
C ASP A 418 -30.00 -40.74 2.23
N SER A 419 -30.25 -39.43 2.12
CA SER A 419 -30.56 -38.55 0.97
C SER A 419 -30.75 -37.08 1.41
N GLN A 420 -30.44 -36.12 0.50
CA GLN A 420 -31.17 -34.86 0.17
C GLN A 420 -31.23 -33.70 1.22
N ALA A 421 -31.42 -32.39 0.92
CA ALA A 421 -31.86 -31.63 -0.26
C ALA A 421 -31.54 -30.08 -0.14
N THR A 422 -31.43 -29.37 -1.30
CA THR A 422 -31.85 -27.95 -1.65
C THR A 422 -31.57 -26.74 -0.72
N TYR A 423 -31.18 -25.51 -1.15
CA TYR A 423 -31.90 -24.50 -1.96
C TYR A 423 -31.06 -23.16 -2.02
N ASN A 424 -31.48 -22.24 -2.89
CA ASN A 424 -30.83 -21.00 -3.39
C ASN A 424 -30.46 -19.89 -2.37
N ASN A 425 -29.51 -19.00 -2.72
CA ASN A 425 -29.79 -17.56 -2.98
C ASN A 425 -28.53 -16.73 -3.37
N GLU A 426 -28.83 -15.67 -4.12
CA GLU A 426 -28.02 -14.53 -4.59
C GLU A 426 -27.21 -13.83 -3.47
N THR A 427 -26.16 -13.07 -3.82
CA THR A 427 -25.72 -11.82 -3.14
C THR A 427 -24.51 -11.26 -3.91
N GLU A 428 -24.56 -10.04 -4.49
CA GLU A 428 -24.33 -8.74 -3.82
C GLU A 428 -23.04 -8.73 -2.98
N GLU A 429 -21.98 -8.12 -3.50
CA GLU A 429 -20.76 -7.85 -2.75
C GLU A 429 -21.08 -6.87 -1.61
N LYS A 430 -21.08 -7.39 -0.38
CA LYS A 430 -21.20 -6.60 0.85
C LYS A 430 -19.84 -6.59 1.52
N PHE A 431 -19.31 -5.40 1.81
CA PHE A 431 -18.13 -5.27 2.66
C PHE A 431 -18.44 -5.89 4.01
N TYR A 432 -17.58 -6.80 4.49
CA TYR A 432 -17.78 -7.44 5.77
C TYR A 432 -16.48 -7.46 6.56
N HIS A 433 -16.62 -7.43 7.88
CA HIS A 433 -15.51 -7.62 8.80
C HIS A 433 -15.82 -8.83 9.68
N LEU A 434 -14.84 -9.72 9.81
CA LEU A 434 -14.87 -10.77 10.81
C LEU A 434 -14.20 -10.24 12.07
N TYR A 435 -14.85 -10.40 13.21
CA TYR A 435 -14.28 -10.09 14.51
C TYR A 435 -14.67 -11.18 15.51
N ILE A 436 -13.91 -11.26 16.60
CA ILE A 436 -14.24 -12.12 17.73
C ILE A 436 -15.07 -11.27 18.69
N ASN A 437 -16.33 -11.65 18.91
CA ASN A 437 -17.21 -10.94 19.83
C ASN A 437 -16.69 -11.17 21.27
N PRO A 438 -16.29 -10.09 22.00
CA PRO A 438 -15.69 -10.23 23.32
C PRO A 438 -16.67 -10.69 24.41
N GLN A 439 -17.98 -10.70 24.14
CA GLN A 439 -18.99 -11.18 25.08
C GLN A 439 -19.27 -12.68 24.90
N THR A 440 -19.27 -13.16 23.66
CA THR A 440 -19.64 -14.56 23.33
C THR A 440 -18.43 -15.44 23.02
N ASN A 441 -17.27 -14.83 22.73
CA ASN A 441 -16.06 -15.46 22.18
C ASN A 441 -16.26 -16.11 20.80
N GLU A 442 -17.34 -15.75 20.11
CA GLU A 442 -17.67 -16.29 18.79
C GLU A 442 -17.20 -15.35 17.69
N ILE A 443 -16.85 -15.93 16.54
CA ILE A 443 -16.55 -15.13 15.36
C ILE A 443 -17.86 -14.67 14.76
N GLU A 444 -17.97 -13.37 14.60
CA GLU A 444 -19.12 -12.72 14.00
C GLU A 444 -18.68 -11.98 12.74
N LYS A 445 -19.50 -12.12 11.71
CA LYS A 445 -19.42 -11.41 10.45
C LYS A 445 -20.36 -10.23 10.53
N ILE A 446 -19.80 -9.03 10.68
CA ILE A 446 -20.56 -7.81 10.53
C ILE A 446 -20.54 -7.41 9.06
N VAL A 447 -21.72 -7.18 8.52
CA VAL A 447 -21.93 -6.86 7.12
C VAL A 447 -22.30 -5.40 7.04
N PHE A 448 -21.51 -4.64 6.29
CA PHE A 448 -21.67 -3.22 6.10
C PHE A 448 -22.32 -2.92 4.77
N GLN A 449 -23.07 -1.82 4.75
CA GLN A 449 -23.42 -1.09 3.53
C GLN A 449 -22.18 -0.33 3.05
N GLU A 450 -22.18 0.11 1.79
CA GLU A 450 -21.11 0.95 1.23
C GLU A 450 -20.87 2.24 2.05
N ASP A 451 -21.90 2.74 2.76
CA ASP A 451 -21.80 3.92 3.63
C ASP A 451 -21.24 3.64 5.03
N GLY A 452 -20.83 2.40 5.31
CA GLY A 452 -20.31 1.96 6.60
C GLY A 452 -21.38 1.67 7.66
N SER A 453 -22.67 1.80 7.34
CA SER A 453 -23.74 1.38 8.23
C SER A 453 -23.84 -0.14 8.32
N ILE A 454 -24.15 -0.65 9.51
CA ILE A 454 -24.26 -2.09 9.77
C ILE A 454 -25.61 -2.59 9.25
N ILE A 455 -25.58 -3.48 8.26
CA ILE A 455 -26.78 -4.13 7.70
C ILE A 455 -27.19 -5.33 8.54
N GLY A 456 -26.20 -6.01 9.13
CA GLY A 456 -26.46 -7.19 9.92
C GLY A 456 -25.20 -7.78 10.49
N VAL A 457 -25.38 -8.52 11.57
CA VAL A 457 -24.34 -9.33 12.19
C VAL A 457 -24.75 -10.78 12.05
N LYS A 458 -23.88 -11.59 11.45
CA LYS A 458 -24.06 -13.04 11.34
C LYS A 458 -22.99 -13.72 12.18
N GLN A 459 -23.42 -14.47 13.18
CA GLN A 459 -22.52 -15.33 13.93
C GLN A 459 -22.06 -16.51 13.05
N ILE A 460 -20.75 -16.72 12.97
CA ILE A 460 -20.10 -17.73 12.14
C ILE A 460 -19.82 -19.00 12.94
N THR A 461 -19.36 -18.85 14.18
CA THR A 461 -19.09 -19.97 15.10
C THR A 461 -20.09 -19.94 16.25
N SER A 462 -20.45 -21.10 16.82
CA SER A 462 -21.43 -21.19 17.91
C SER A 462 -21.14 -22.38 18.84
N ASP A 463 -19.87 -22.59 19.15
CA ASP A 463 -19.39 -23.77 19.90
C ASP A 463 -18.99 -23.46 21.35
N GLY A 464 -18.93 -22.19 21.73
CA GLY A 464 -18.65 -21.70 23.07
C GLY A 464 -17.18 -21.76 23.48
N TYR A 465 -16.26 -22.00 22.54
CA TYR A 465 -14.82 -21.98 22.82
C TYR A 465 -14.21 -20.59 22.60
N LEU A 466 -13.23 -20.24 23.43
CA LEU A 466 -12.48 -18.99 23.32
C LEU A 466 -11.69 -18.95 22.01
N LYS A 467 -11.72 -17.81 21.30
CA LYS A 467 -11.03 -17.62 20.03
C LYS A 467 -10.00 -16.49 20.12
N SER A 468 -8.93 -16.57 19.36
CA SER A 468 -7.91 -15.52 19.25
C SER A 468 -7.22 -15.51 17.89
N HIS A 469 -6.41 -14.49 17.60
CA HIS A 469 -5.56 -14.41 16.39
C HIS A 469 -6.31 -14.65 15.06
N LEU A 470 -7.51 -14.08 14.92
CA LEU A 470 -8.29 -14.14 13.68
C LEU A 470 -7.57 -13.39 12.54
N ARG A 471 -7.37 -14.05 11.39
CA ARG A 471 -6.77 -13.43 10.20
C ARG A 471 -7.46 -13.87 8.90
N LEU A 472 -7.64 -12.92 7.99
CA LEU A 472 -8.16 -13.12 6.64
C LEU A 472 -7.01 -13.38 5.65
N PHE A 473 -7.23 -14.23 4.65
CA PHE A 473 -6.29 -14.41 3.54
C PHE A 473 -6.46 -13.27 2.52
N ALA A 474 -5.37 -12.53 2.25
CA ALA A 474 -5.41 -11.23 1.59
C ALA A 474 -5.75 -11.25 0.09
N ASN A 475 -5.64 -12.41 -0.58
CA ASN A 475 -5.73 -12.46 -2.05
C ASN A 475 -7.04 -13.05 -2.61
N ASP A 476 -7.91 -13.68 -1.79
CA ASP A 476 -9.05 -14.44 -2.35
C ASP A 476 -10.36 -14.44 -1.53
N GLY A 477 -10.56 -13.54 -0.56
CA GLY A 477 -11.90 -13.01 -0.26
C GLY A 477 -12.87 -13.74 0.68
N PRO A 478 -12.79 -15.05 1.00
CA PRO A 478 -13.50 -15.51 2.19
C PRO A 478 -12.80 -16.57 3.05
N THR A 479 -11.55 -16.92 2.76
CA THR A 479 -10.79 -17.82 3.63
C THR A 479 -10.24 -17.06 4.83
N PHE A 480 -10.48 -17.58 6.03
CA PHE A 480 -9.95 -17.04 7.28
C PHE A 480 -9.48 -18.15 8.20
N GLY A 481 -8.58 -17.81 9.10
CA GLY A 481 -8.14 -18.70 10.18
C GLY A 481 -8.18 -18.01 11.52
N TYR A 482 -8.16 -18.80 12.59
CA TYR A 482 -8.16 -18.33 13.97
C TYR A 482 -7.68 -19.43 14.89
N TYR A 483 -7.18 -19.05 16.06
CA TYR A 483 -6.96 -19.98 17.15
C TYR A 483 -8.25 -20.19 17.95
N GLN A 484 -8.55 -21.43 18.26
CA GLN A 484 -9.62 -21.85 19.16
C GLN A 484 -9.02 -22.58 20.35
N HIS A 485 -9.40 -22.18 21.56
CA HIS A 485 -9.03 -22.89 22.78
C HIS A 485 -9.76 -24.23 22.83
N LEU A 486 -9.09 -25.26 23.33
CA LEU A 486 -9.70 -26.58 23.47
C LEU A 486 -10.45 -26.76 24.80
N HIS A 487 -10.30 -25.81 25.73
CA HIS A 487 -11.03 -25.74 26.99
C HIS A 487 -12.04 -24.61 26.95
N LYS A 488 -13.22 -24.83 27.52
CA LYS A 488 -14.25 -23.78 27.65
C LYS A 488 -13.88 -22.81 28.78
N SER A 489 -14.44 -21.59 28.73
CA SER A 489 -14.14 -20.54 29.72
C SER A 489 -14.55 -20.90 31.16
N ASN A 490 -15.44 -21.86 31.34
CA ASN A 490 -15.88 -22.39 32.63
C ASN A 490 -15.27 -23.77 32.98
N GLU A 491 -14.36 -24.25 32.14
CA GLU A 491 -13.65 -25.52 32.34
C GLU A 491 -12.40 -25.23 33.16
N ASP A 492 -12.50 -25.55 34.45
CA ASP A 492 -11.39 -25.46 35.40
C ASP A 492 -10.81 -26.85 35.62
N PHE A 493 -9.54 -26.93 36.00
CA PHE A 493 -8.86 -28.18 36.33
C PHE A 493 -8.35 -28.14 37.77
N ASP A 494 -8.21 -29.29 38.43
CA ASP A 494 -7.61 -29.31 39.76
C ASP A 494 -6.11 -29.06 39.65
N ASP A 495 -5.66 -27.86 40.07
CA ASP A 495 -4.24 -27.47 40.03
C ASP A 495 -3.34 -28.35 40.92
N ASN A 496 -3.95 -29.14 41.82
CA ASN A 496 -3.23 -30.14 42.64
C ASN A 496 -3.07 -31.49 41.94
N ASN A 497 -3.66 -31.68 40.76
CA ASN A 497 -3.57 -32.91 39.97
C ASN A 497 -2.67 -32.69 38.74
N ASP A 498 -1.45 -33.22 38.82
CA ASP A 498 -0.44 -33.10 37.75
C ASP A 498 -0.92 -33.64 36.40
N GLU A 499 -1.72 -34.70 36.37
CA GLU A 499 -2.23 -35.29 35.12
C GLU A 499 -3.27 -34.38 34.45
N GLU A 500 -4.16 -33.77 35.25
CA GLU A 500 -5.15 -32.82 34.74
C GLU A 500 -4.48 -31.54 34.25
N ARG A 501 -3.50 -31.03 35.01
CA ARG A 501 -2.70 -29.85 34.63
C ARG A 501 -1.92 -30.07 33.33
N VAL A 502 -1.25 -31.21 33.18
CA VAL A 502 -0.52 -31.54 31.95
C VAL A 502 -1.49 -31.70 30.77
N ARG A 503 -2.64 -32.36 30.99
CA ARG A 503 -3.68 -32.50 29.95
C ARG A 503 -4.23 -31.15 29.51
N TYR A 504 -4.41 -30.22 30.46
CA TYR A 504 -4.89 -28.87 30.20
C TYR A 504 -3.90 -28.09 29.34
N TYR A 505 -2.62 -28.01 29.74
CA TYR A 505 -1.62 -27.21 29.02
C TYR A 505 -1.14 -27.83 27.70
N ASN A 506 -1.12 -29.16 27.56
CA ASN A 506 -0.73 -29.82 26.31
C ASN A 506 -1.84 -29.77 25.23
N ASN A 507 -3.08 -29.52 25.62
CA ASN A 507 -4.21 -29.37 24.71
C ASN A 507 -4.77 -27.95 24.85
N TYR A 508 -3.96 -26.94 24.55
CA TYR A 508 -4.36 -25.56 24.82
C TYR A 508 -5.17 -24.96 23.67
N VAL A 509 -4.65 -25.06 22.44
CA VAL A 509 -5.17 -24.32 21.29
C VAL A 509 -5.13 -25.15 20.00
N VAL A 510 -6.06 -24.89 19.09
CA VAL A 510 -6.09 -25.44 17.74
C VAL A 510 -6.21 -24.31 16.72
N LEU A 511 -5.36 -24.31 15.68
CA LEU A 511 -5.51 -23.44 14.52
C LEU A 511 -6.63 -24.00 13.65
N MET A 512 -7.71 -23.25 13.54
CA MET A 512 -8.85 -23.55 12.68
C MET A 512 -8.75 -22.71 11.40
N ILE A 513 -9.03 -23.31 10.26
CA ILE A 513 -9.17 -22.60 8.98
C ILE A 513 -10.56 -22.89 8.42
N ASP A 514 -11.24 -21.85 7.98
CA ASP A 514 -12.49 -21.93 7.23
C ASP A 514 -12.25 -21.39 5.82
N ARG A 515 -12.47 -22.24 4.81
CA ARG A 515 -12.36 -21.87 3.39
C ARG A 515 -13.61 -21.14 2.89
N ASN A 516 -14.65 -21.04 3.72
CA ASN A 516 -15.97 -20.52 3.40
C ASN A 516 -16.58 -21.21 2.16
N ASP A 517 -16.31 -22.50 2.02
CA ASP A 517 -16.87 -23.40 0.99
C ASP A 517 -18.14 -24.14 1.47
N GLY A 518 -18.57 -23.88 2.71
CA GLY A 518 -19.73 -24.50 3.33
C GLY A 518 -19.45 -25.79 4.08
N LEU A 519 -18.20 -26.27 4.10
CA LEU A 519 -17.79 -27.45 4.89
C LEU A 519 -17.49 -27.10 6.36
N GLY A 520 -17.35 -25.82 6.67
CA GLY A 520 -17.05 -25.29 8.00
C GLY A 520 -15.56 -25.29 8.32
N PRO A 521 -15.19 -24.77 9.49
CA PRO A 521 -13.79 -24.68 9.91
C PRO A 521 -13.23 -26.07 10.20
N PHE A 522 -11.99 -26.33 9.78
CA PHE A 522 -11.27 -27.56 10.08
C PHE A 522 -9.94 -27.26 10.79
N ALA A 523 -9.49 -28.20 11.62
CA ALA A 523 -8.25 -28.08 12.36
C ALA A 523 -7.03 -28.30 11.46
N VAL A 524 -6.08 -27.37 11.50
CA VAL A 524 -4.82 -27.43 10.73
C VAL A 524 -3.62 -27.74 11.62
N TYR A 525 -3.64 -27.25 12.85
CA TYR A 525 -2.55 -27.46 13.80
C TYR A 525 -3.10 -27.50 15.22
N LYS A 526 -2.56 -28.38 16.06
CA LYS A 526 -2.90 -28.46 17.48
C LYS A 526 -1.67 -28.15 18.31
N GLY A 527 -1.79 -27.17 19.20
CA GLY A 527 -0.72 -26.60 19.99
C GLY A 527 -0.98 -26.69 21.48
N ASP A 528 0.11 -26.72 22.24
CA ASP A 528 0.11 -26.53 23.68
C ASP A 528 0.10 -25.02 24.03
N VAL A 529 0.22 -24.71 25.32
CA VAL A 529 0.26 -23.33 25.82
C VAL A 529 1.43 -22.49 25.30
N HIS A 530 2.44 -23.10 24.69
CA HIS A 530 3.57 -22.39 24.08
C HIS A 530 3.26 -21.91 22.66
N THR A 531 2.14 -22.32 22.07
CA THR A 531 1.71 -21.85 20.75
C THR A 531 1.21 -20.41 20.84
N SER A 532 1.79 -19.51 20.06
CA SER A 532 1.74 -18.07 20.36
C SER A 532 1.06 -17.22 19.30
N SER A 533 1.36 -17.44 18.02
CA SER A 533 0.82 -16.66 16.89
C SER A 533 0.89 -17.49 15.61
N TRP A 534 0.32 -16.98 14.53
CA TRP A 534 0.42 -17.56 13.20
C TRP A 534 0.20 -16.49 12.13
N GLU A 535 0.57 -16.79 10.89
CA GLU A 535 0.26 -15.99 9.70
C GLU A 535 0.15 -16.85 8.43
N TRP A 536 -0.41 -16.27 7.36
CA TRP A 536 -0.42 -16.89 6.03
C TRP A 536 0.95 -16.72 5.38
N GLU A 537 1.56 -17.82 4.92
CA GLU A 537 2.77 -17.78 4.09
C GLU A 537 2.38 -17.61 2.62
N ASP A 538 1.36 -18.36 2.17
CA ASP A 538 0.73 -18.26 0.86
C ASP A 538 -0.73 -18.79 0.93
N ASN A 539 -1.36 -19.08 -0.22
CA ASN A 539 -2.75 -19.56 -0.28
C ASN A 539 -2.94 -21.02 0.16
N LYS A 540 -1.87 -21.77 0.44
CA LYS A 540 -1.88 -23.18 0.82
C LYS A 540 -1.07 -23.47 2.07
N HIS A 541 -0.32 -22.50 2.60
CA HIS A 541 0.56 -22.69 3.73
C HIS A 541 0.32 -21.65 4.83
N VAL A 542 0.31 -22.12 6.06
CA VAL A 542 0.28 -21.29 7.27
C VAL A 542 1.55 -21.47 8.07
N LYS A 543 2.05 -20.38 8.63
CA LYS A 543 3.23 -20.37 9.50
C LYS A 543 2.79 -20.19 10.94
N VAL A 544 3.01 -21.19 11.79
CA VAL A 544 2.66 -21.24 13.21
C VAL A 544 3.92 -20.98 14.04
N TYR A 545 3.81 -20.11 15.05
CA TYR A 545 4.91 -19.74 15.93
C TYR A 545 4.76 -20.35 17.34
N LEU A 546 5.89 -20.73 17.95
CA LEU A 546 5.97 -21.29 19.30
C LEU A 546 6.94 -20.48 20.20
N GLY A 547 6.62 -20.45 21.49
CA GLY A 547 7.48 -19.95 22.56
C GLY A 547 7.57 -18.42 22.64
N CYS A 548 6.53 -17.65 22.31
CA CYS A 548 6.64 -16.19 22.35
C CYS A 548 6.38 -15.63 23.77
N GLY A 549 7.48 -15.51 24.52
CA GLY A 549 7.70 -14.42 25.47
C GLY A 549 8.39 -13.25 24.76
N THR A 550 9.59 -12.87 25.20
CA THR A 550 10.37 -11.75 24.64
C THR A 550 10.76 -11.92 23.16
N HIS A 551 10.79 -13.14 22.62
CA HIS A 551 11.14 -13.48 21.24
C HIS A 551 10.46 -14.80 20.84
N CYS A 552 10.02 -14.95 19.59
CA CYS A 552 9.50 -16.23 19.08
C CYS A 552 10.67 -17.16 18.74
N LEU A 553 10.69 -18.37 19.28
CA LEU A 553 11.89 -19.22 19.22
C LEU A 553 11.83 -20.23 18.09
N TYR A 554 10.64 -20.64 17.66
CA TYR A 554 10.44 -21.71 16.69
C TYR A 554 9.20 -21.50 15.83
N TYR A 555 9.16 -22.06 14.62
CA TYR A 555 8.00 -22.05 13.74
C TYR A 555 7.81 -23.37 12.99
N TYR A 556 6.57 -23.62 12.57
CA TYR A 556 6.19 -24.63 11.58
C TYR A 556 5.53 -23.96 10.38
N ILE A 557 5.87 -24.34 9.15
CA ILE A 557 5.09 -24.06 7.95
C ILE A 557 4.29 -25.31 7.62
N ILE A 558 2.97 -25.20 7.60
CA ILE A 558 2.04 -26.31 7.47
C ILE A 558 1.20 -26.12 6.21
N ASN A 559 1.10 -27.16 5.40
CA ASN A 559 0.21 -27.16 4.25
C ASN A 559 -1.23 -27.48 4.67
N ILE A 560 -2.17 -26.62 4.30
CA ILE A 560 -3.56 -26.68 4.76
C ILE A 560 -4.40 -27.72 4.01
N ASP A 561 -3.91 -28.26 2.89
CA ASP A 561 -4.60 -29.30 2.10
C ASP A 561 -4.27 -30.71 2.61
N ASP A 562 -3.00 -30.97 2.97
CA ASP A 562 -2.55 -32.30 3.43
C ASP A 562 -2.20 -32.38 4.93
N LEU A 563 -2.27 -31.25 5.63
CA LEU A 563 -2.01 -31.09 7.07
C LEU A 563 -0.58 -31.47 7.50
N ARG A 564 0.38 -31.51 6.57
CA ARG A 564 1.77 -31.85 6.87
C ARG A 564 2.62 -30.60 7.10
N ILE A 565 3.49 -30.67 8.10
CA ILE A 565 4.60 -29.73 8.28
C ILE A 565 5.53 -29.88 7.06
N LYS A 566 5.73 -28.78 6.34
CA LYS A 566 6.63 -28.68 5.18
C LYS A 566 8.01 -28.17 5.58
N GLU A 567 8.04 -27.30 6.57
CA GLU A 567 9.26 -26.70 7.08
C GLU A 567 9.10 -26.41 8.57
N GLU A 568 10.19 -26.50 9.32
CA GLU A 568 10.26 -26.09 10.71
C GLU A 568 11.63 -25.45 10.97
N GLY A 569 11.69 -24.49 11.89
CA GLY A 569 12.93 -23.77 12.12
C GLY A 569 12.87 -22.76 13.25
N HIS A 570 14.03 -22.19 13.59
CA HIS A 570 14.14 -21.13 14.58
C HIS A 570 14.03 -19.76 13.93
N VAL A 571 13.26 -18.85 14.53
CA VAL A 571 13.14 -17.45 14.05
C VAL A 571 14.46 -16.68 14.22
N TYR A 572 15.28 -17.11 15.19
CA TYR A 572 16.65 -16.64 15.40
C TYR A 572 17.62 -17.78 15.07
N THR A 573 18.40 -17.63 14.02
CA THR A 573 19.66 -18.36 13.90
C THR A 573 20.72 -17.50 14.56
N ASP A 574 21.17 -17.92 15.74
CA ASP A 574 22.44 -17.46 16.29
C ASP A 574 23.53 -17.77 15.25
N ASN A 575 23.98 -16.75 14.53
CA ASN A 575 25.32 -16.75 14.00
C ASN A 575 26.28 -16.45 15.16
N GLU A 576 26.45 -17.42 16.04
CA GLU A 576 27.64 -17.58 16.87
C GLU A 576 27.70 -19.04 17.32
N THR A 577 28.48 -19.85 16.62
CA THR A 577 29.49 -20.77 17.19
C THR A 577 29.87 -21.87 16.17
N SER A 578 31.05 -21.73 15.57
CA SER A 578 31.92 -22.87 15.28
C SER A 578 33.31 -22.52 15.80
N ILE A 579 33.90 -23.52 16.46
CA ILE A 579 35.10 -23.53 17.31
C ILE A 579 36.33 -22.92 16.65
#